data_AF-A0A1M7N3L7-F1
#
_entry.id   AF-A0A1M7N3L7-F1
#
_cell.length_a   1.000
_cell.length_b   1.000
_cell.length_c   1.000
_cell.angle_alpha   90.00
_cell.angle_beta   90.00
_cell.angle_gamma   90.00
#
_symmetry.space_group_name_H-M   'P 1'
#
loop_
_entity.id
_entity.type
_entity.pdbx_description
1 polymer ?
#
loop_
_entity_poly.entity_id
_entity_poly.type
_entity_poly.pdbx_seq_one_letter_code
_entity_poly.pdbx_strand_id
1 'polypeptide(L)' 'IWFGILFAVNMQVSFLSPPFGPAAFYLKGVAPPGISLKDIFVSLLPFIALQLCVLAALLMWPNMALWLV' A
#
# COMPACT_ATOMS: atom_id res chain seq x y z
N ILE A 1 -11.77 4.24 16.35
CA ILE A 1 -11.65 4.94 15.04
C ILE A 1 -10.20 4.94 14.56
N TRP A 2 -9.26 5.58 15.28
CA TRP A 2 -7.83 5.59 14.92
C TRP A 2 -7.25 4.20 14.57
N PHE A 3 -7.42 3.21 15.44
CA PHE A 3 -6.89 1.85 15.19
C PHE A 3 -7.50 1.21 13.95
N GLY A 4 -8.78 1.46 13.67
CA GLY A 4 -9.44 0.98 12.46
C GLY A 4 -8.89 1.64 11.19
N ILE A 5 -8.57 2.93 11.24
CA ILE A 5 -7.91 3.66 10.15
C ILE A 5 -6.50 3.12 9.93
N LEU A 6 -5.73 2.92 11.00
CA LEU A 6 -4.40 2.34 10.95
C LEU A 6 -4.42 0.94 10.33
N PHE A 7 -5.38 0.09 10.73
CA PHE A 7 -5.58 -1.22 10.15
C PHE A 7 -5.94 -1.16 8.66
N ALA A 8 -6.84 -0.25 8.27
CA ALA A 8 -7.23 -0.07 6.87
C ALA A 8 -6.05 0.35 5.98
N VAL A 9 -5.22 1.31 6.45
CA VAL A 9 -4.00 1.74 5.75
C VAL A 9 -3.02 0.58 5.65
N ASN A 10 -2.81 -0.18 6.73
CA ASN A 10 -1.95 -1.36 6.72
C ASN A 10 -2.40 -2.42 5.70
N MET A 11 -3.71 -2.70 5.61
CA MET A 11 -4.25 -3.60 4.60
C MET A 11 -3.96 -3.11 3.17
N GLN A 12 -4.10 -1.81 2.89
CA GLN A 12 -3.78 -1.27 1.56
C GLN A 12 -2.32 -1.50 1.18
N VAL A 13 -1.38 -1.39 2.13
CA VAL A 13 0.04 -1.70 1.89
C VAL A 13 0.21 -3.18 1.57
N SER A 14 -0.49 -4.06 2.31
CA SER A 14 -0.44 -5.50 2.08
C SER A 14 -0.90 -5.88 0.68
N PHE A 15 -1.90 -5.21 0.10
CA PHE A 15 -2.37 -5.48 -1.27
C PHE A 15 -1.35 -5.16 -2.37
N LEU A 16 -0.34 -4.34 -2.07
CA LEU A 16 0.68 -3.89 -3.02
C LEU A 16 2.06 -4.54 -2.80
N SER A 17 2.30 -5.09 -1.61
CA SER A 17 3.59 -5.64 -1.20
C SER A 17 3.81 -7.07 -1.74
N PRO A 18 4.97 -7.40 -2.32
CA PRO A 18 5.34 -8.80 -2.56
C PRO A 18 5.51 -9.52 -1.21
N PRO A 19 5.07 -10.79 -1.01
CA PRO A 19 4.58 -11.80 -1.98
C PRO A 19 3.04 -11.89 -2.11
N PHE A 20 2.29 -11.13 -1.32
CA PHE A 20 0.81 -11.13 -1.25
C PHE A 20 0.24 -9.88 -1.94
N GLY A 21 0.69 -9.57 -3.15
CA GLY A 21 0.19 -8.41 -3.91
C GLY A 21 -0.83 -8.80 -4.99
N PRO A 22 -2.08 -9.17 -4.68
CA PRO A 22 -3.11 -9.46 -5.67
C PRO A 22 -3.19 -8.42 -6.77
N ALA A 23 -3.06 -7.13 -6.42
CA ALA A 23 -3.09 -6.03 -7.38
C ALA A 23 -2.00 -6.18 -8.46
N ALA A 24 -0.78 -6.56 -8.08
CA ALA A 24 0.32 -6.79 -9.03
C ALA A 24 0.05 -8.01 -9.94
N PHE A 25 -0.57 -9.07 -9.41
CA PHE A 25 -0.98 -10.23 -10.20
C PHE A 25 -2.13 -9.91 -11.16
N TYR A 26 -3.13 -9.13 -10.72
CA TYR A 26 -4.20 -8.63 -11.60
C TYR A 26 -3.65 -7.77 -12.73
N LEU A 27 -2.72 -6.84 -12.42
CA LEU A 27 -2.06 -6.02 -13.42
C LEU A 27 -1.24 -6.88 -14.39
N LYS A 28 -0.59 -7.95 -13.92
CA LYS A 28 0.15 -8.86 -14.81
C LYS A 28 -0.77 -9.59 -15.79
N GLY A 29 -2.03 -9.87 -15.42
CA GLY A 29 -3.01 -10.52 -16.29
C GLY A 29 -3.42 -9.69 -17.52
N VAL A 30 -3.32 -8.36 -17.44
CA VAL A 30 -3.63 -7.43 -18.55
C VAL A 30 -2.39 -6.77 -19.15
N ALA A 31 -1.23 -6.94 -18.52
CA ALA A 31 0.02 -6.31 -18.96
C ALA A 31 0.57 -6.98 -20.24
N PRO A 32 1.17 -6.20 -21.16
CA PRO A 32 1.85 -6.73 -22.34
C PRO A 32 2.92 -7.78 -21.98
N PRO A 33 3.24 -8.71 -22.91
CA PRO A 33 4.19 -9.81 -22.66
C PRO A 33 5.62 -9.35 -22.30
N GLY A 34 5.99 -8.11 -22.65
CA GLY A 34 7.29 -7.53 -22.31
C GLY A 34 7.41 -7.00 -20.87
N ILE A 35 6.32 -6.85 -20.12
CA ILE A 35 6.36 -6.34 -18.74
C ILE A 35 6.44 -7.52 -17.78
N SER A 36 7.53 -7.64 -17.02
CA SER A 36 7.67 -8.67 -16.01
C SER A 36 6.92 -8.31 -14.73
N LEU A 37 6.64 -9.32 -13.90
CA LEU A 37 6.01 -9.12 -12.59
C LEU A 37 6.92 -8.28 -11.66
N LYS A 38 8.24 -8.38 -11.86
CA LYS A 38 9.25 -7.56 -11.18
C LYS A 38 9.12 -6.08 -11.55
N ASP A 39 8.89 -5.76 -12.83
CA ASP A 39 8.73 -4.37 -13.28
C ASP A 39 7.49 -3.71 -12.64
N ILE A 40 6.42 -4.48 -12.49
CA ILE A 40 5.21 -4.04 -11.79
C ILE A 40 5.52 -3.76 -10.32
N PHE A 41 6.16 -4.69 -9.59
CA PHE A 41 6.50 -4.48 -8.18
C PHE A 41 7.47 -3.31 -7.97
N VAL A 42 8.46 -3.14 -8.83
CA VAL A 42 9.40 -2.02 -8.75
C VAL A 42 8.67 -0.69 -8.97
N SER A 43 7.70 -0.65 -9.88
CA SER A 43 6.87 0.53 -10.12
C SER A 43 5.96 0.87 -8.93
N LEU A 44 5.60 -0.11 -8.09
CA LEU A 44 4.78 0.07 -6.89
C LEU A 44 5.58 0.55 -5.67
N LEU A 45 6.92 0.36 -5.64
CA LEU A 45 7.78 0.78 -4.53
C LEU A 45 7.58 2.23 -4.06
N PRO A 46 7.53 3.26 -4.92
CA PRO A 46 7.32 4.63 -4.45
C PRO A 46 5.97 4.81 -3.74
N PHE A 47 4.94 4.07 -4.17
CA PHE A 47 3.63 4.12 -3.54
C PHE A 47 3.62 3.41 -2.19
N ILE A 48 4.27 2.25 -2.10
CA ILE A 48 4.46 1.52 -0.82
C ILE A 48 5.23 2.40 0.17
N ALA A 49 6.29 3.08 -0.28
CA ALA A 49 7.06 3.99 0.57
C ALA A 49 6.19 5.11 1.15
N LEU A 50 5.35 5.75 0.33
CA LEU A 50 4.40 6.77 0.79
C LEU A 50 3.40 6.22 1.81
N GLN A 51 2.87 5.02 1.58
CA GLN A 51 1.95 4.40 2.53
C GLN A 51 2.62 4.09 3.88
N LEU A 52 3.89 3.64 3.86
CA LEU A 52 4.66 3.42 5.07
C LEU A 52 4.93 4.73 5.82
N CYS A 53 5.18 5.84 5.11
CA CYS A 53 5.28 7.16 5.73
C CYS A 53 3.97 7.57 6.41
N VAL A 54 2.83 7.35 5.76
CA VAL A 54 1.50 7.63 6.34
C VAL A 54 1.25 6.74 7.56
N LEU A 55 1.57 5.45 7.47
CA LEU A 55 1.41 4.51 8.58
C LEU A 55 2.29 4.91 9.78
N ALA A 56 3.54 5.32 9.54
CA ALA A 56 4.42 5.85 10.58
C ALA A 56 3.87 7.15 11.20
N ALA A 57 3.37 8.07 10.38
CA ALA A 57 2.76 9.31 10.86
C ALA A 57 1.51 9.05 11.72
N LEU A 58 0.65 8.11 11.32
CA LEU A 58 -0.54 7.70 12.10
C LEU A 58 -0.17 7.03 13.42
N LEU A 59 0.93 6.28 13.46
CA LEU A 59 1.46 5.67 14.68
C LEU A 59 2.02 6.73 15.65
N MET A 60 2.76 7.71 15.15
CA MET A 60 3.39 8.77 15.96
C MET A 60 2.39 9.85 16.40
N TRP A 61 1.42 10.20 15.54
CA TRP A 61 0.40 11.21 15.79
C TRP A 61 -1.02 10.66 15.58
N PRO A 62 -1.58 9.95 16.57
CA PRO A 62 -2.91 9.35 16.45
C PRO A 62 -4.04 10.36 16.21
N ASN A 63 -3.86 11.60 16.68
CA ASN A 63 -4.82 12.69 16.49
C ASN A 63 -5.02 13.07 15.01
N MET A 64 -4.05 12.81 14.12
CA MET A 64 -4.25 13.03 12.67
C MET A 64 -5.42 12.22 12.11
N ALA A 65 -5.62 10.99 12.60
CA ALA A 65 -6.69 10.12 12.16
C ALA A 65 -8.07 10.55 12.70
N LEU A 66 -8.09 11.39 13.73
CA LEU A 66 -9.29 11.81 14.45
C LEU A 66 -9.61 13.29 14.20
N TRP A 67 -8.84 14.00 13.38
CA TRP A 67 -8.92 15.46 13.29
C TRP A 67 -10.29 16.00 12.81
N LEU A 68 -11.02 15.23 12.00
CA LEU A 68 -12.37 15.58 11.50
C LEU A 68 -13.51 14.99 12.34
N VAL A 69 -13.20 14.34 13.47
CA VAL A 69 -14.15 13.69 14.38
C VAL A 69 -14.14 14.40 15.72
#